data_AF-A0AB73BHZ6-F1
#
_entry.id   AF-A0AB73BHZ6-F1
#
_cell.length_a   1.000
_cell.length_b   1.000
_cell.length_c   1.000
_cell.angle_alpha   90.00
_cell.angle_beta   90.00
_cell.angle_gamma   90.00
#
_symmetry.space_group_name_H-M   'P 1'
#
loop_
_entity.id
_entity.type
_entity.pdbx_description
1 polymer ?
#
loop_
_entity_poly.entity_id
_entity_poly.type
_entity_poly.pdbx_seq_one_letter_code
_entity_poly.pdbx_strand_id
1 'polypeptide(L)'
;MAEFLKRENELKHYNDAIEKEAEAKKILQMTSCSNKRIVGVFLFGLCISLPLMLFAELSILSTINQFYSVVLLFMVGLPLLHSFRYGWTLSKYGIVTVTDDVFSFTVMQLFYSCIFCSILLLTILRWP
;
A
#
# COMPACT_ATOMS: atom_id res chain seq x y z
N MET A 1 -14.80 -48.63 14.08
CA MET A 1 -14.83 -47.61 15.16
C MET A 1 -13.60 -46.70 15.11
N ALA A 2 -12.37 -47.24 15.01
CA ALA A 2 -11.15 -46.45 14.87
C ALA A 2 -11.08 -45.56 13.60
N GLU A 3 -11.51 -46.07 12.44
CA GLU A 3 -11.56 -45.26 11.20
C GLU A 3 -12.59 -44.13 11.26
N PHE A 4 -13.69 -44.33 11.99
CA PHE A 4 -14.73 -43.31 12.14
C PHE A 4 -14.21 -42.14 13.00
N LEU A 5 -13.56 -42.45 14.12
CA LEU A 5 -12.86 -41.48 14.97
C LEU A 5 -11.73 -40.75 14.23
N LYS A 6 -11.00 -41.45 13.36
CA LYS A 6 -9.96 -40.84 12.52
C LYS A 6 -10.55 -39.82 11.55
N ARG A 7 -11.62 -40.20 10.84
CA ARG A 7 -12.35 -39.32 9.90
C ARG A 7 -12.97 -38.11 10.62
N GLU A 8 -13.50 -38.31 11.81
CA GLU A 8 -14.09 -37.23 12.63
C GLU A 8 -13.03 -36.22 13.09
N ASN A 9 -11.85 -36.69 13.51
CA ASN A 9 -10.72 -35.82 13.84
C ASN A 9 -10.15 -35.09 12.62
N GLU A 10 -10.04 -35.76 11.47
CA GLU A 10 -9.63 -35.12 10.22
C GLU A 10 -10.61 -34.01 9.82
N LEU A 11 -11.92 -34.28 9.89
CA LEU A 11 -12.96 -33.30 9.57
C LEU A 11 -12.91 -32.08 10.51
N LYS A 12 -12.72 -32.33 11.81
CA LYS A 12 -12.59 -31.25 12.81
C LYS A 12 -11.36 -30.39 12.56
N HIS A 13 -10.22 -31.01 12.23
CA HIS A 13 -9.00 -30.29 11.88
C HIS A 13 -9.20 -29.40 10.62
N TYR A 14 -9.89 -29.90 9.59
CA TYR A 14 -10.19 -29.09 8.41
C TYR A 14 -11.15 -27.93 8.71
N ASN A 15 -12.19 -28.16 9.52
CA ASN A 15 -13.11 -27.10 9.92
C ASN A 15 -12.40 -26.01 10.74
N ASP A 16 -11.56 -26.39 11.71
CA ASP A 16 -10.78 -25.43 12.50
C ASP A 16 -9.81 -24.60 11.61
N ALA A 17 -9.25 -25.21 10.57
CA ALA A 17 -8.39 -24.51 9.61
C ALA A 17 -9.20 -23.51 8.76
N ILE A 18 -10.37 -23.91 8.27
CA ILE A 18 -11.27 -23.05 7.48
C ILE A 18 -11.76 -21.87 8.32
N GLU A 19 -12.10 -22.09 9.59
CA GLU A 19 -12.56 -21.05 10.51
C GLU A 19 -11.45 -20.03 10.79
N LYS A 20 -10.22 -20.50 11.04
CA LYS A 20 -9.04 -19.62 11.21
C LYS A 20 -8.74 -18.80 9.96
N GLU A 21 -8.83 -19.40 8.77
CA GLU A 21 -8.67 -18.67 7.50
C GLU A 21 -9.76 -17.62 7.30
N ALA A 22 -11.01 -17.95 7.64
CA ALA A 22 -12.15 -17.04 7.54
C ALA A 22 -12.01 -15.85 8.50
N GLU A 23 -11.58 -16.08 9.74
CA GLU A 23 -11.30 -15.02 10.72
C GLU A 23 -10.15 -14.12 10.25
N ALA A 24 -9.03 -14.71 9.81
CA ALA A 24 -7.90 -13.94 9.27
C ALA A 24 -8.31 -13.06 8.07
N LYS A 25 -9.15 -13.60 7.18
CA LYS A 25 -9.69 -12.87 6.02
C LYS A 25 -10.64 -11.75 6.43
N LYS A 26 -11.44 -11.94 7.48
CA LYS A 26 -12.35 -10.92 8.04
C LYS A 26 -11.57 -9.76 8.66
N ILE A 27 -10.49 -10.06 9.40
CA ILE A 27 -9.58 -9.05 9.95
C ILE A 27 -8.87 -8.29 8.82
N LEU A 28 -8.43 -8.98 7.77
CA LEU A 28 -7.82 -8.37 6.59
C LEU A 28 -8.82 -7.44 5.86
N GLN A 29 -10.08 -7.85 5.71
CA GLN A 29 -11.12 -7.00 5.11
C GLN A 29 -11.42 -5.75 5.94
N MET A 30 -11.40 -5.86 7.28
CA MET A 30 -11.58 -4.71 8.17
C MET A 30 -10.42 -3.72 8.11
N THR A 31 -9.21 -4.19 7.82
CA THR A 31 -8.01 -3.34 7.79
C THR A 31 -7.66 -2.84 6.39
N SER A 32 -8.04 -3.55 5.33
CA SER A 32 -7.77 -3.15 3.95
C SER A 32 -8.49 -1.85 3.57
N CYS A 33 -7.80 -0.96 2.87
CA CYS A 33 -8.40 0.26 2.32
C CYS A 33 -9.33 -0.06 1.16
N SER A 34 -10.49 0.62 1.11
CA SER A 34 -11.41 0.49 -0.02
C SER A 34 -10.79 1.01 -1.33
N ASN A 35 -11.18 0.44 -2.46
CA ASN A 35 -10.72 0.89 -3.79
C ASN A 35 -10.99 2.39 -4.02
N LYS A 36 -12.12 2.92 -3.50
CA LYS A 36 -12.44 4.35 -3.56
C LYS A 36 -11.39 5.21 -2.86
N ARG A 37 -10.90 4.76 -1.70
CA ARG A 37 -9.86 5.45 -0.95
C ARG A 37 -8.53 5.39 -1.68
N ILE A 38 -8.16 4.23 -2.23
CA ILE A 38 -6.92 4.07 -3.02
C ILE A 38 -6.90 5.05 -4.18
N VAL A 39 -7.98 5.07 -4.98
CA VAL A 39 -8.13 6.00 -6.11
C VAL A 39 -8.08 7.44 -5.63
N GLY A 40 -8.79 7.78 -4.55
CA GLY A 40 -8.77 9.12 -3.98
C GLY A 40 -7.37 9.57 -3.59
N VAL A 41 -6.62 8.75 -2.84
CA VAL A 41 -5.24 9.06 -2.42
C VAL A 41 -4.33 9.33 -3.61
N PHE A 42 -4.38 8.49 -4.65
CA PHE A 42 -3.59 8.71 -5.86
C PHE A 42 -4.01 9.95 -6.65
N LEU A 43 -5.32 10.23 -6.77
CA LEU A 43 -5.81 11.43 -7.45
C LEU A 43 -5.35 12.70 -6.72
N PHE A 44 -5.47 12.74 -5.40
CA PHE A 44 -4.97 13.87 -4.61
C PHE A 44 -3.45 14.01 -4.73
N GLY A 45 -2.71 12.90 -4.66
CA GLY A 45 -1.26 12.89 -4.86
C GLY A 45 -0.85 13.45 -6.23
N LEU A 46 -1.55 13.05 -7.29
CA LEU A 46 -1.32 13.57 -8.64
C LEU A 46 -1.63 15.06 -8.75
N CYS A 47 -2.78 15.53 -8.24
CA CYS A 47 -3.16 16.94 -8.26
C CYS A 47 -2.14 17.84 -7.56
N ILE A 48 -1.59 17.38 -6.43
CA ILE A 48 -0.56 18.13 -5.68
C ILE A 48 0.80 18.08 -6.39
N SER A 49 1.11 16.97 -7.08
CA SER A 49 2.39 16.79 -7.76
C SER A 49 2.45 17.52 -9.11
N LEU A 50 1.31 17.76 -9.76
CA LEU A 50 1.23 18.40 -11.09
C LEU A 50 1.85 19.81 -11.13
N PRO A 51 1.56 20.74 -10.19
CA PRO A 51 2.21 22.05 -10.17
C PRO A 51 3.74 21.99 -10.12
N LEU A 52 4.31 21.02 -9.40
CA LEU A 52 5.77 20.84 -9.33
C LEU A 52 6.37 20.53 -10.72
N MET A 53 5.61 19.88 -11.60
CA MET A 53 6.06 19.57 -12.96
C MET A 53 6.04 20.81 -13.87
N LEU A 54 5.08 21.72 -13.66
CA LEU A 54 4.96 22.94 -14.47
C LEU A 54 6.13 23.91 -14.29
N PHE A 55 6.80 23.85 -13.14
CA PHE A 55 7.94 24.71 -12.81
C PHE A 55 9.30 24.01 -12.96
N ALA A 56 9.32 22.71 -13.28
CA ALA A 56 10.54 21.95 -13.40
C ALA A 56 11.14 22.11 -14.81
N GLU A 57 12.43 22.42 -14.92
CA GLU A 57 13.12 22.42 -16.21
C GLU A 57 13.10 21.00 -16.81
N LEU A 58 12.62 20.85 -18.05
CA LEU A 58 12.63 19.56 -18.73
C LEU A 58 14.01 19.31 -19.36
N SER A 59 14.88 18.64 -18.60
CA SER A 59 16.08 18.00 -19.14
C SER A 59 15.91 16.48 -19.14
N ILE A 60 16.45 15.79 -20.16
CA ILE A 60 16.45 14.33 -20.22
C ILE A 60 17.18 13.76 -19.01
N LEU A 61 16.58 12.74 -18.40
CA LEU A 61 17.14 12.08 -17.24
C LEU A 61 18.29 11.15 -17.67
N SER A 62 19.47 11.29 -17.05
CA SER A 62 20.57 10.34 -17.29
C SER A 62 20.17 8.93 -16.85
N THR A 63 20.77 7.90 -17.45
CA THR A 63 20.46 6.48 -17.14
C THR A 63 20.64 6.14 -15.66
N ILE A 64 21.64 6.72 -15.00
CA ILE A 64 21.87 6.54 -13.56
C ILE A 64 20.71 7.13 -12.75
N ASN A 65 20.23 8.32 -13.12
CA ASN A 65 19.12 8.97 -12.45
C ASN A 65 17.78 8.24 -12.71
N GLN A 66 17.60 7.61 -13.87
CA GLN A 66 16.47 6.72 -14.12
C GLN A 66 16.46 5.52 -13.17
N PHE A 67 17.62 4.88 -12.97
CA PHE A 67 17.74 3.78 -12.01
C PHE A 67 17.38 4.24 -10.60
N TYR A 68 17.90 5.39 -10.15
CA TYR A 68 17.54 5.94 -8.85
C TYR A 68 16.05 6.26 -8.73
N SER A 69 15.41 6.82 -9.77
CA SER A 69 13.97 7.03 -9.77
C SER A 69 13.19 5.75 -9.57
N VAL A 70 13.58 4.66 -10.25
CA VAL A 70 12.94 3.34 -10.09
C VAL A 70 13.12 2.83 -8.66
N VAL A 71 14.32 2.93 -8.09
CA VAL A 71 14.58 2.54 -6.69
C VAL A 71 13.73 3.35 -5.72
N LEU A 72 13.61 4.66 -5.92
CA LEU A 72 12.79 5.54 -5.09
C LEU A 72 11.29 5.22 -5.23
N LEU A 73 10.81 4.89 -6.43
CA LEU A 73 9.45 4.43 -6.65
C LEU A 73 9.16 3.15 -5.85
N PHE A 74 10.10 2.21 -5.77
CA PHE A 74 9.93 1.02 -4.93
C PHE A 74 9.96 1.34 -3.43
N MET A 75 10.92 2.17 -3.00
CA MET A 75 11.07 2.58 -1.59
C MET A 75 9.83 3.25 -1.03
N VAL A 76 9.09 4.00 -1.86
CA VAL A 76 7.88 4.74 -1.44
C VAL A 76 6.60 3.98 -1.81
N GLY A 77 6.58 3.32 -2.96
CA GLY A 77 5.42 2.58 -3.46
C GLY A 77 5.13 1.31 -2.66
N LEU A 78 6.15 0.57 -2.23
CA LEU A 78 5.95 -0.66 -1.45
C LEU A 78 5.32 -0.37 -0.08
N PRO A 79 5.79 0.59 0.73
CA PRO A 79 5.09 0.99 1.96
C PRO A 79 3.68 1.49 1.72
N LEU A 80 3.44 2.23 0.64
CA LEU A 80 2.11 2.72 0.29
C LEU A 80 1.15 1.57 -0.04
N LEU A 81 1.56 0.61 -0.88
CA LEU A 81 0.79 -0.60 -1.18
C LEU A 81 0.55 -1.45 0.06
N HIS A 82 1.57 -1.61 0.89
CA HIS A 82 1.47 -2.30 2.16
C HIS A 82 0.40 -1.65 3.05
N SER A 83 0.39 -0.31 3.14
CA SER A 83 -0.60 0.42 3.92
C SER A 83 -2.03 0.23 3.42
N PHE A 84 -2.24 0.15 2.11
CA PHE A 84 -3.56 -0.12 1.55
C PHE A 84 -4.03 -1.53 1.86
N ARG A 85 -3.13 -2.52 1.85
CA ARG A 85 -3.49 -3.92 2.08
C ARG A 85 -3.70 -4.26 3.54
N TYR A 86 -2.82 -3.79 4.41
CA TYR A 86 -2.77 -4.18 5.82
C TYR A 86 -3.32 -3.12 6.78
N GLY A 87 -3.69 -1.94 6.28
CA GLY A 87 -4.34 -0.91 7.09
C GLY A 87 -3.42 -0.22 8.09
N TRP A 88 -2.10 -0.32 7.91
CA TRP A 88 -1.14 0.37 8.78
C TRP A 88 0.08 0.92 8.03
N THR A 89 0.65 1.99 8.58
CA THR A 89 1.87 2.66 8.09
C THR A 89 2.91 2.76 9.21
N LEU A 90 4.18 2.92 8.86
CA LEU A 90 5.23 3.24 9.83
C LEU A 90 5.31 4.75 10.05
N SER A 91 5.35 5.16 11.31
CA SER A 91 5.71 6.51 11.75
C SER A 91 6.94 6.47 12.67
N LYS A 92 7.53 7.64 12.93
CA LYS A 92 8.63 7.80 13.89
C LYS A 92 8.27 7.30 15.30
N TYR A 93 6.99 7.39 15.68
CA TYR A 93 6.50 7.04 17.02
C TYR A 93 5.89 5.62 17.08
N GLY A 94 5.98 4.85 15.99
CA GLY A 94 5.46 3.49 15.92
C GLY A 94 4.52 3.27 14.73
N ILE A 95 3.75 2.19 14.81
CA ILE A 95 2.80 1.79 13.78
C ILE A 95 1.53 2.64 13.90
N VAL A 96 1.13 3.28 12.80
CA VAL A 96 -0.12 4.04 12.70
C VAL A 96 -1.12 3.21 11.91
N THR A 97 -2.23 2.85 12.54
CA THR A 97 -3.28 2.02 11.95
C THR A 97 -4.48 2.87 11.53
N VAL A 98 -5.25 2.37 10.56
CA VAL A 98 -6.50 3.00 10.14
C VAL A 98 -7.57 2.98 11.24
N THR A 99 -7.51 2.03 12.16
CA THR A 99 -8.50 1.86 13.23
C THR A 99 -8.24 2.78 14.42
N ASP A 100 -6.97 3.06 14.74
CA ASP A 100 -6.61 3.86 15.91
C ASP A 100 -6.56 5.35 15.58
N ASP A 101 -6.00 5.73 14.42
CA ASP A 101 -5.91 7.13 13.99
C ASP A 101 -6.07 7.27 12.47
N VAL A 102 -7.32 7.41 12.05
CA VAL A 102 -7.70 7.59 10.64
C VAL A 102 -7.04 8.82 10.02
N PHE A 103 -6.89 9.90 10.77
CA PHE A 103 -6.36 11.16 10.26
C PHE A 103 -4.88 11.03 9.96
N SER A 104 -4.07 10.64 10.96
CA SER A 104 -2.62 10.46 10.77
C SER A 104 -2.31 9.41 9.72
N PHE A 105 -3.08 8.31 9.69
CA PHE A 105 -2.96 7.29 8.65
C PHE A 105 -3.22 7.88 7.25
N THR A 106 -4.26 8.71 7.09
CA THR A 106 -4.57 9.36 5.82
C THR A 106 -3.48 10.35 5.40
N VAL A 107 -2.97 11.14 6.35
CA VAL A 107 -1.88 12.10 6.09
C VAL A 107 -0.63 11.37 5.62
N MET A 108 -0.26 10.25 6.25
CA MET A 108 0.89 9.43 5.84
C MET A 108 0.70 8.86 4.43
N GLN A 109 -0.49 8.31 4.13
CA GLN A 109 -0.79 7.80 2.79
C GLN A 109 -0.71 8.89 1.73
N LEU A 110 -1.24 10.09 2.01
CA LEU A 110 -1.14 11.24 1.10
C LEU A 110 0.31 11.67 0.91
N PHE A 111 1.11 11.71 1.97
CA PHE A 111 2.53 12.05 1.89
C PHE A 111 3.31 11.08 0.99
N TYR A 112 3.20 9.78 1.25
CA TYR A 112 3.82 8.76 0.40
C TYR A 112 3.29 8.81 -1.04
N SER A 113 1.98 9.04 -1.23
CA SER A 113 1.39 9.18 -2.56
C SER A 113 1.90 10.41 -3.31
N CYS A 114 2.07 11.56 -2.65
CA CYS A 114 2.62 12.76 -3.30
C CYS A 114 4.05 12.53 -3.77
N ILE A 115 4.90 11.93 -2.93
CA ILE A 115 6.28 11.60 -3.31
C ILE A 115 6.28 10.60 -4.48
N PHE A 116 5.48 9.54 -4.39
CA PHE A 116 5.38 8.53 -5.44
C PHE A 116 4.93 9.15 -6.76
N CYS A 117 3.85 9.92 -6.76
CA CYS A 117 3.33 10.59 -7.95
C CYS A 117 4.32 11.61 -8.53
N SER A 118 5.03 12.36 -7.68
CA SER A 118 6.05 13.31 -8.14
C SER A 118 7.20 12.60 -8.85
N ILE A 119 7.74 11.53 -8.27
CA ILE A 119 8.82 10.75 -8.89
C ILE A 119 8.32 10.11 -10.18
N LEU A 120 7.11 9.54 -10.18
CA LEU A 120 6.52 8.90 -11.34
C LEU A 120 6.38 9.90 -12.50
N LEU A 121 5.79 11.07 -12.26
CA LEU A 121 5.59 12.10 -13.27
C LEU A 121 6.92 12.64 -13.81
N LEU A 122 7.89 12.96 -12.93
CA LEU A 122 9.22 13.41 -13.36
C LEU A 122 9.91 12.36 -14.22
N THR A 123 9.79 11.09 -13.84
CA THR A 123 10.43 9.98 -14.54
C THR A 123 9.82 9.78 -15.91
N ILE A 124 8.48 9.80 -16.03
CA ILE A 124 7.76 9.66 -17.31
C ILE A 124 8.07 10.85 -18.22
N LEU A 125 8.01 12.08 -17.71
CA LEU A 125 8.17 13.30 -18.49
C LEU A 125 9.61 13.48 -19.02
N ARG A 126 10.60 12.95 -18.29
CA ARG A 126 12.03 13.07 -18.62
C ARG A 126 12.63 11.76 -19.12
N TRP A 127 11.80 10.75 -19.38
CA TRP A 127 12.25 9.51 -20.02
C TRP A 127 12.54 9.81 -21.50
N PRO A 128 13.71 9.42 -22.03
CA PRO A 128 14.08 9.62 -23.44
C PRO A 128 13.21 8.81 -24.40
#